data_AF-A0A5J5TV65-F1
#
_entry.id   AF-A0A5J5TV65-F1
#
_cell.length_a   1.000
_cell.length_b   1.000
_cell.length_c   1.000
_cell.angle_alpha   90.00
_cell.angle_beta   90.00
_cell.angle_gamma   90.00
#
_symmetry.space_group_name_H-M   'P 1'
#
loop_
_entity.id
_entity.type
_entity.pdbx_description
1 polymer ?
#
loop_
_entity_poly.entity_id
_entity_poly.type
_entity_poly.pdbx_seq_one_letter_code
_entity_poly.pdbx_strand_id
1 'polypeptide(L)'
;MLLHYTSTRTLNLMSKLIPDSNISTTMTFTDILPSTKTIASFKVPDYNSGKLEVQYFHHHATFTTTIALYKTPVVDATATIGTPSIAFGAEAGYDPTKGNFTKYTAGISVTKPDSCASIILGDKGDSIKASYVHYLDNLKKSAAVGEISRKFSTNENTFTVGGAYAVDHLTLIKAKLNNHGRLGALLQHEVIPKSLLTVSGELDTKSLDKSPRLGLAFALKP
;
A
#
# COMPACT_ATOMS: atom_id res chain seq x y z
N MET A 1 16.47 34.17 22.64
CA MET A 1 17.32 33.20 21.92
C MET A 1 16.43 32.52 20.88
N LEU A 2 16.52 32.93 19.61
CA LEU A 2 15.70 32.41 18.51
C LEU A 2 16.02 30.92 18.30
N LEU A 3 15.02 30.04 18.44
CA LEU A 3 15.09 28.69 17.89
C LEU A 3 14.75 28.77 16.40
N HIS A 4 15.79 28.63 15.57
CA HIS A 4 15.64 28.33 14.15
C HIS A 4 14.93 26.97 14.00
N TYR A 5 13.68 26.98 13.56
CA TYR A 5 12.98 25.79 13.10
C TYR A 5 13.20 25.65 11.59
N THR A 6 14.24 24.93 11.20
CA THR A 6 14.53 24.66 9.78
C THR A 6 13.57 23.57 9.30
N SER A 7 12.43 23.97 8.73
CA SER A 7 11.51 23.05 8.04
C SER A 7 12.17 22.54 6.75
N THR A 8 12.73 21.33 6.79
CA THR A 8 13.37 20.69 5.64
C THR A 8 12.29 20.10 4.71
N ARG A 9 11.79 20.92 3.78
CA ARG A 9 10.89 20.45 2.71
C ARG A 9 11.58 19.35 1.91
N THR A 10 11.06 18.12 1.96
CA THR A 10 11.62 16.97 1.24
C THR A 10 10.78 16.65 0.01
N LEU A 11 11.40 16.70 -1.17
CA LEU A 11 10.82 16.27 -2.44
C LEU A 11 11.35 14.87 -2.77
N ASN A 12 10.46 13.88 -2.84
CA ASN A 12 10.80 12.55 -3.34
C ASN A 12 10.12 12.33 -4.70
N LEU A 13 10.89 11.89 -5.69
CA LEU A 13 10.41 11.57 -7.02
C LEU A 13 10.55 10.07 -7.25
N MET A 14 9.42 9.40 -7.53
CA MET A 14 9.41 7.97 -7.84
C MET A 14 8.84 7.77 -9.24
N SER A 15 9.63 7.11 -10.10
CA SER A 15 9.24 6.76 -11.46
C SER A 15 9.04 5.25 -11.57
N LYS A 16 7.84 4.83 -11.98
CA LYS A 16 7.53 3.41 -12.22
C LYS A 16 7.23 3.19 -13.70
N LEU A 17 7.98 2.29 -14.33
CA LEU A 17 7.70 1.82 -15.69
C LEU A 17 6.67 0.70 -15.63
N ILE A 18 5.56 0.86 -16.35
CA ILE A 18 4.53 -0.16 -16.49
C ILE A 18 4.68 -0.75 -17.91
N PRO A 19 4.71 -2.09 -18.08
CA PRO A 19 4.65 -2.68 -19.42
C PRO A 19 3.37 -2.19 -20.11
N ASP A 20 3.47 -1.76 -21.37
CA ASP A 20 2.51 -0.95 -22.17
C ASP A 20 2.93 0.52 -22.42
N SER A 21 4.21 0.87 -22.27
CA SER A 21 4.78 2.20 -22.61
C SER A 21 4.25 3.38 -21.78
N ASN A 22 3.65 3.11 -20.62
CA ASN A 22 3.17 4.15 -19.70
C ASN A 22 4.19 4.38 -18.58
N ILE A 23 4.58 5.65 -18.40
CA ILE A 23 5.45 6.09 -17.30
C ILE A 23 4.55 6.68 -16.21
N SER A 24 4.57 6.09 -15.02
CA SER A 24 3.90 6.66 -13.86
C SER A 24 4.91 7.47 -13.04
N THR A 25 4.67 8.76 -12.90
CA THR A 25 5.50 9.67 -12.11
C THR A 25 4.74 10.10 -10.87
N THR A 26 5.30 9.79 -9.70
CA THR A 26 4.75 10.22 -8.40
C THR A 26 5.67 11.26 -7.79
N MET A 27 5.13 12.43 -7.51
CA MET A 27 5.79 13.55 -6.88
C MET A 27 5.24 13.73 -5.45
N THR A 28 6.08 13.47 -4.45
CA THR A 28 5.69 13.57 -3.04
C THR A 28 6.24 14.85 -2.43
N PHE A 29 5.35 15.70 -1.93
CA PHE A 29 5.66 16.90 -1.17
C PHE A 29 5.37 16.64 0.32
N THR A 30 6.42 16.61 1.14
CA THR A 30 6.26 16.43 2.59
C THR A 30 6.43 17.80 3.27
N ASP A 31 5.66 18.07 4.33
CA ASP A 31 5.82 19.22 5.22
C ASP A 31 5.40 20.59 4.65
N ILE A 32 4.25 20.66 3.96
CA ILE A 32 3.64 21.95 3.57
C ILE A 32 3.10 22.70 4.81
N LEU A 33 2.59 21.95 5.80
CA LEU A 33 2.19 22.37 7.15
C LEU A 33 2.73 21.36 8.17
N PRO A 34 2.87 21.70 9.47
CA PRO A 34 3.31 20.76 10.50
C PRO A 34 2.43 19.50 10.50
N SER A 35 3.04 18.33 10.32
CA SER A 35 2.39 17.01 10.30
C SER A 35 1.49 16.74 9.08
N THR A 36 1.66 17.47 7.98
CA THR A 36 0.93 17.23 6.72
C THR A 36 1.86 16.74 5.60
N LYS A 37 1.45 15.68 4.91
CA LYS A 37 2.11 15.14 3.72
C LYS A 37 1.17 15.20 2.53
N THR A 38 1.62 15.76 1.41
CA THR A 38 0.84 15.88 0.18
C THR A 38 1.51 15.11 -0.95
N ILE A 39 0.80 14.19 -1.58
CA ILE A 39 1.32 13.35 -2.66
C ILE A 39 0.54 13.69 -3.93
N ALA A 40 1.25 14.11 -4.99
CA ALA A 40 0.68 14.29 -6.32
C ALA A 40 1.22 13.20 -7.25
N SER A 41 0.33 12.45 -7.91
CA SER A 41 0.73 11.40 -8.87
C SER A 41 0.07 11.63 -10.22
N PHE A 42 0.82 11.43 -11.30
CA PHE A 42 0.33 11.54 -12.66
C PHE A 42 1.03 10.51 -13.56
N LYS A 43 0.31 9.93 -14.53
CA LYS A 43 0.92 9.09 -15.56
C LYS A 43 1.08 9.88 -16.86
N VAL A 44 2.08 9.50 -17.63
CA VAL A 44 2.43 10.08 -18.93
C VAL A 44 2.59 8.92 -19.93
N PRO A 45 2.04 9.00 -21.15
CA PRO A 45 1.32 10.14 -21.75
C PRO A 45 -0.17 10.25 -21.36
N ASP A 46 -0.69 9.35 -20.51
CA ASP A 46 -2.08 9.40 -20.04
C ASP A 46 -2.30 10.46 -18.95
N TYR A 47 -2.42 11.72 -19.39
CA TYR A 47 -2.64 12.91 -18.55
C TYR A 47 -3.97 12.90 -17.77
N ASN A 48 -4.86 11.92 -18.01
CA ASN A 48 -6.15 11.82 -17.30
C ASN A 48 -6.03 11.11 -15.93
N SER A 49 -4.84 10.68 -15.52
CA SER A 49 -4.65 9.82 -14.35
C SER A 49 -4.17 10.56 -13.10
N GLY A 50 -4.31 11.90 -13.07
CA GLY A 50 -3.90 12.74 -11.95
C GLY A 50 -4.56 12.31 -10.64
N LYS A 51 -3.78 12.23 -9.57
CA LYS A 51 -4.26 11.97 -8.21
C LYS A 51 -3.58 12.92 -7.25
N LEU A 52 -4.35 13.55 -6.38
CA LEU A 52 -3.87 14.38 -5.29
C LEU A 52 -4.27 13.72 -3.99
N GLU A 53 -3.31 13.46 -3.13
CA GLU A 53 -3.52 12.88 -1.81
C GLU A 53 -2.97 13.81 -0.75
N VAL A 54 -3.73 14.02 0.31
CA VAL A 54 -3.38 14.85 1.45
C VAL A 54 -3.53 14.01 2.69
N GLN A 55 -2.43 13.80 3.40
CA GLN A 55 -2.36 13.06 4.66
C GLN A 55 -2.06 14.03 5.79
N TYR A 56 -2.87 13.98 6.83
CA TYR A 56 -2.69 14.71 8.07
C TYR A 56 -2.42 13.71 9.19
N PHE A 57 -1.28 13.88 9.85
CA PHE A 57 -0.83 13.03 10.94
C PHE A 57 -1.00 13.76 12.27
N HIS A 58 -1.63 13.09 13.21
CA HIS A 58 -1.75 13.50 14.59
C HIS A 58 -1.25 12.35 15.48
N HIS A 59 -0.84 12.65 16.72
CA HIS A 59 -0.16 11.69 17.60
C HIS A 59 -0.89 10.34 17.78
N HIS A 60 -2.22 10.33 17.63
CA HIS A 60 -3.06 9.12 17.73
C HIS A 60 -4.04 8.95 16.57
N ALA A 61 -3.99 9.82 15.56
CA ALA A 61 -4.93 9.79 14.46
C ALA A 61 -4.25 10.15 13.15
N THR A 62 -4.58 9.46 12.08
CA THR A 62 -4.15 9.78 10.72
C THR A 62 -5.40 9.96 9.87
N PHE A 63 -5.48 11.08 9.20
CA PHE A 63 -6.54 11.37 8.24
C PHE A 63 -5.90 11.47 6.86
N THR A 64 -6.47 10.83 5.85
CA THR A 64 -5.96 10.91 4.49
C THR A 64 -7.12 11.08 3.52
N THR A 65 -7.04 12.12 2.71
CA THR A 65 -7.99 12.40 1.63
C THR A 65 -7.27 12.26 0.30
N THR A 66 -7.80 11.44 -0.60
CA THR A 66 -7.30 11.24 -1.95
C THR A 66 -8.37 11.67 -2.95
N ILE A 67 -8.00 12.56 -3.86
CA ILE A 67 -8.84 13.09 -4.92
C ILE A 67 -8.24 12.61 -6.24
N ALA A 68 -8.98 11.78 -6.97
CA ALA A 68 -8.63 11.42 -8.34
C ALA A 68 -9.10 12.54 -9.29
N LEU A 69 -8.17 13.20 -9.99
CA LEU A 69 -8.43 14.28 -10.94
C LEU A 69 -8.74 13.73 -12.35
N TYR A 70 -9.75 12.86 -12.46
CA TYR A 70 -10.30 12.37 -13.74
C TYR A 70 -11.59 13.14 -14.11
N LYS A 71 -12.11 12.94 -15.34
CA LYS A 71 -13.42 13.43 -15.80
C LYS A 71 -14.58 13.13 -14.84
N THR A 72 -14.43 12.13 -13.97
CA THR A 72 -15.30 11.84 -12.81
C THR A 72 -14.46 11.86 -11.54
N PRO A 73 -14.42 12.97 -10.79
CA PRO A 73 -13.51 13.10 -9.67
C PRO A 73 -14.00 12.24 -8.49
N VAL A 74 -13.40 11.06 -8.31
CA VAL A 74 -13.71 10.22 -7.14
C VAL A 74 -12.92 10.74 -5.95
N VAL A 75 -13.63 10.99 -4.85
CA VAL A 75 -13.05 11.44 -3.58
C VAL A 75 -13.04 10.27 -2.61
N ASP A 76 -11.85 9.89 -2.17
CA ASP A 76 -11.64 8.89 -1.13
C ASP A 76 -11.19 9.59 0.15
N ALA A 77 -11.86 9.31 1.26
CA ALA A 77 -11.48 9.78 2.57
C ALA A 77 -11.23 8.58 3.48
N THR A 78 -10.11 8.60 4.19
CA THR A 78 -9.74 7.58 5.15
C THR A 78 -9.38 8.24 6.48
N ALA A 79 -9.77 7.60 7.57
CA ALA A 79 -9.46 8.03 8.91
C ALA A 79 -9.04 6.81 9.72
N THR A 80 -7.90 6.91 10.38
CA THR A 80 -7.39 5.89 11.30
C THR A 80 -7.14 6.53 12.65
N ILE A 81 -7.58 5.88 13.71
CA ILE A 81 -7.32 6.29 15.09
C ILE A 81 -6.78 5.09 15.85
N GLY A 82 -5.73 5.29 16.64
CA GLY A 82 -5.12 4.18 17.34
C GLY A 82 -3.94 4.52 18.22
N THR A 83 -3.50 3.47 18.88
CA THR A 83 -2.25 3.38 19.64
C THR A 83 -1.29 2.46 18.89
N PRO A 84 -0.02 2.39 19.29
CA PRO A 84 0.92 1.41 18.73
C PRO A 84 0.44 -0.05 18.83
N SER A 85 -0.46 -0.36 19.76
CA SER A 85 -0.96 -1.72 19.99
C SER A 85 -2.28 -2.02 19.29
N ILE A 86 -3.17 -1.05 19.12
CA ILE A 86 -4.50 -1.24 18.52
C ILE A 86 -4.85 -0.02 17.69
N ALA A 87 -5.31 -0.22 16.46
CA ALA A 87 -5.78 0.84 15.58
C ALA A 87 -7.08 0.46 14.88
N PHE A 88 -7.94 1.46 14.68
CA PHE A 88 -9.21 1.38 13.98
C PHE A 88 -9.15 2.30 12.78
N GLY A 89 -9.56 1.81 11.62
CA GLY A 89 -9.56 2.55 10.37
C GLY A 89 -10.92 2.49 9.70
N ALA A 90 -11.29 3.57 9.03
CA ALA A 90 -12.43 3.61 8.13
C ALA A 90 -12.02 4.34 6.85
N GLU A 91 -12.62 3.93 5.74
CA GLU A 91 -12.44 4.49 4.42
C GLU A 91 -13.80 4.60 3.73
N ALA A 92 -14.05 5.73 3.09
CA ALA A 92 -15.23 5.98 2.28
C ALA A 92 -14.80 6.61 0.95
N GLY A 93 -15.32 6.09 -0.15
CA GLY A 93 -15.16 6.67 -1.48
C GLY A 93 -16.48 7.21 -2.00
N TYR A 94 -16.46 8.39 -2.60
CA TYR A 94 -17.64 9.08 -3.12
C TYR A 94 -17.41 9.54 -4.56
N ASP A 95 -18.37 9.22 -5.43
CA ASP A 95 -18.41 9.68 -6.81
C ASP A 95 -19.49 10.79 -6.94
N PRO A 96 -19.09 12.07 -7.02
CA PRO A 96 -20.00 13.20 -7.14
C PRO A 96 -20.73 13.23 -8.49
N THR A 97 -20.21 12.57 -9.53
CA THR A 97 -20.88 12.49 -10.84
C THR A 97 -22.07 11.54 -10.79
N LYS A 98 -21.97 10.46 -10.01
CA LYS A 98 -23.07 9.48 -9.83
C LYS A 98 -23.93 9.72 -8.59
N GLY A 99 -23.52 10.64 -7.71
CA GLY A 99 -24.20 10.89 -6.44
C GLY A 99 -24.24 9.67 -5.51
N ASN A 100 -23.23 8.78 -5.61
CA ASN A 100 -23.21 7.53 -4.85
C ASN A 100 -21.82 7.25 -4.29
N PHE A 101 -21.80 6.51 -3.19
CA PHE A 101 -20.57 6.00 -2.61
C PHE A 101 -20.04 4.82 -3.41
N THR A 102 -18.75 4.85 -3.72
CA THR A 102 -18.08 3.83 -4.50
C THR A 102 -17.58 2.69 -3.62
N LYS A 103 -17.11 3.01 -2.41
CA LYS A 103 -16.60 2.04 -1.43
C LYS A 103 -16.85 2.50 0.00
N TYR A 104 -17.02 1.53 0.89
CA TYR A 104 -16.88 1.72 2.33
C TYR A 104 -16.10 0.54 2.88
N THR A 105 -15.09 0.87 3.65
CA THR A 105 -14.23 -0.09 4.30
C THR A 105 -14.07 0.32 5.76
N ALA A 106 -14.12 -0.64 6.67
CA ALA A 106 -13.81 -0.45 8.07
C ALA A 106 -12.86 -1.56 8.50
N GLY A 107 -11.93 -1.27 9.39
CA GLY A 107 -10.97 -2.25 9.84
C GLY A 107 -10.46 -1.98 11.24
N ILE A 108 -10.03 -3.06 11.89
CA ILE A 108 -9.31 -3.04 13.15
C ILE A 108 -8.00 -3.79 12.95
N SER A 109 -6.96 -3.30 13.59
CA SER A 109 -5.67 -3.99 13.67
C SER A 109 -5.17 -3.99 15.10
N VAL A 110 -4.57 -5.10 15.49
CA VAL A 110 -3.93 -5.31 16.78
C VAL A 110 -2.49 -5.71 16.51
N THR A 111 -1.57 -4.87 16.95
CA THR A 111 -0.14 -5.07 16.80
C THR A 111 0.46 -5.43 18.15
N LYS A 112 1.17 -6.55 18.19
CA LYS A 112 2.04 -7.00 19.27
C LYS A 112 3.50 -6.95 18.78
N PRO A 113 4.50 -7.01 19.68
CA PRO A 113 5.91 -6.99 19.27
C PRO A 113 6.26 -7.99 18.16
N ASP A 114 5.74 -9.23 18.29
CA ASP A 114 6.07 -10.36 17.43
C ASP A 114 4.94 -10.76 16.47
N SER A 115 3.80 -10.07 16.49
CA SER A 115 2.68 -10.43 15.62
C SER A 115 1.73 -9.27 15.37
N CYS A 116 1.07 -9.26 14.21
CA CYS A 116 0.01 -8.32 13.91
C CYS A 116 -1.20 -9.07 13.39
N ALA A 117 -2.38 -8.78 13.92
CA ALA A 117 -3.65 -9.30 13.43
C ALA A 117 -4.51 -8.13 12.94
N SER A 118 -5.16 -8.29 11.79
CA SER A 118 -6.11 -7.29 11.31
C SER A 118 -7.35 -7.94 10.73
N ILE A 119 -8.47 -7.24 10.87
CA ILE A 119 -9.74 -7.60 10.27
C ILE A 119 -10.27 -6.37 9.54
N ILE A 120 -10.64 -6.53 8.28
CA ILE A 120 -11.13 -5.49 7.42
C ILE A 120 -12.43 -5.96 6.78
N LEU A 121 -13.48 -5.17 6.92
CA LEU A 121 -14.73 -5.30 6.18
C LEU A 121 -14.73 -4.25 5.08
N GLY A 122 -14.66 -4.66 3.83
CA GLY A 122 -14.59 -3.81 2.65
C GLY A 122 -15.76 -4.01 1.69
N ASP A 123 -15.66 -3.38 0.52
CA ASP A 123 -16.61 -3.54 -0.59
C ASP A 123 -18.08 -3.28 -0.20
N LYS A 124 -18.32 -2.24 0.62
CA LYS A 124 -19.65 -1.90 1.15
C LYS A 124 -20.25 -3.03 2.01
N GLY A 125 -19.40 -3.77 2.71
CA GLY A 125 -19.80 -4.92 3.54
C GLY A 125 -19.82 -6.25 2.80
N ASP A 126 -19.50 -6.27 1.51
CA ASP A 126 -19.50 -7.50 0.71
C ASP A 126 -18.27 -8.38 0.94
N SER A 127 -17.17 -7.83 1.44
CA SER A 127 -15.91 -8.56 1.61
C SER A 127 -15.41 -8.45 3.03
N ILE A 128 -15.13 -9.58 3.67
CA ILE A 128 -14.42 -9.63 4.94
C ILE A 128 -13.03 -10.24 4.72
N LYS A 129 -12.02 -9.60 5.28
CA LYS A 129 -10.63 -10.03 5.22
C LYS A 129 -10.05 -10.08 6.62
N ALA A 130 -9.47 -11.20 6.98
CA ALA A 130 -8.70 -11.37 8.20
C ALA A 130 -7.27 -11.71 7.82
N SER A 131 -6.31 -10.95 8.35
CA SER A 131 -4.88 -11.16 8.10
C SER A 131 -4.13 -11.31 9.42
N TYR A 132 -3.15 -12.20 9.44
CA TYR A 132 -2.30 -12.47 10.58
C TYR A 132 -0.85 -12.55 10.12
N VAL A 133 0.01 -11.79 10.77
CA VAL A 133 1.46 -11.77 10.54
C VAL A 133 2.14 -12.19 11.83
N HIS A 134 3.11 -13.08 11.71
CA HIS A 134 3.97 -13.48 12.81
C HIS A 134 5.44 -13.29 12.42
N TYR A 135 6.18 -12.58 13.27
CA TYR A 135 7.62 -12.37 13.10
C TYR A 135 8.35 -13.46 13.86
N LEU A 136 9.21 -14.20 13.15
CA LEU A 136 9.95 -15.35 13.69
C LEU A 136 11.25 -14.94 14.39
N ASP A 137 11.68 -13.70 14.19
CA ASP A 137 12.94 -13.16 14.71
C ASP A 137 12.67 -11.83 15.41
N ASN A 138 13.40 -11.57 16.51
CA ASN A 138 13.32 -10.33 17.28
C ASN A 138 13.79 -9.12 16.44
N LEU A 139 14.62 -9.37 15.42
CA LEU A 139 15.04 -8.38 14.42
C LEU A 139 14.06 -8.24 13.24
N LYS A 140 12.90 -8.92 13.27
CA LYS A 140 11.87 -8.90 12.21
C LYS A 140 12.39 -9.25 10.82
N LYS A 141 13.50 -10.01 10.75
CA LYS A 141 14.10 -10.45 9.48
C LYS A 141 13.21 -11.44 8.74
N SER A 142 12.52 -12.29 9.49
CA SER A 142 11.64 -13.32 8.94
C SER A 142 10.21 -13.10 9.43
N ALA A 143 9.25 -13.16 8.52
CA ALA A 143 7.85 -13.06 8.84
C ALA A 143 7.04 -14.09 8.04
N ALA A 144 6.06 -14.69 8.69
CA ALA A 144 5.03 -15.50 8.06
C ALA A 144 3.71 -14.73 8.08
N VAL A 145 2.94 -14.85 7.00
CA VAL A 145 1.66 -14.16 6.81
C VAL A 145 0.61 -15.15 6.38
N GLY A 146 -0.54 -15.14 7.04
CA GLY A 146 -1.76 -15.79 6.60
C GLY A 146 -2.86 -14.75 6.40
N GLU A 147 -3.59 -14.85 5.30
CA GLU A 147 -4.73 -14.00 5.00
C GLU A 147 -5.89 -14.87 4.51
N ILE A 148 -7.08 -14.59 5.05
CA ILE A 148 -8.34 -15.21 4.64
C ILE A 148 -9.26 -14.08 4.22
N SER A 149 -9.77 -14.14 3.01
CA SER A 149 -10.76 -13.20 2.50
C SER A 149 -11.99 -13.97 2.05
N ARG A 150 -13.17 -13.52 2.46
CA ARG A 150 -14.45 -14.06 2.01
C ARG A 150 -15.26 -12.96 1.38
N LYS A 151 -15.81 -13.25 0.20
CA LYS A 151 -16.77 -12.38 -0.48
C LYS A 151 -18.17 -12.97 -0.34
N PHE A 152 -19.09 -12.20 0.22
CA PHE A 152 -20.46 -12.65 0.51
C PHE A 152 -21.29 -12.81 -0.77
N SER A 153 -21.19 -11.87 -1.72
CA SER A 153 -21.96 -11.90 -2.97
C SER A 153 -21.65 -13.10 -3.85
N THR A 154 -20.38 -13.52 -3.92
CA THR A 154 -19.95 -14.67 -4.74
C THR A 154 -19.80 -15.95 -3.92
N ASN A 155 -19.97 -15.86 -2.60
CA ASN A 155 -19.69 -16.93 -1.63
C ASN A 155 -18.30 -17.59 -1.83
N GLU A 156 -17.34 -16.82 -2.28
CA GLU A 156 -15.99 -17.28 -2.60
C GLU A 156 -15.05 -17.02 -1.42
N ASN A 157 -14.20 -17.99 -1.13
CA ASN A 157 -13.17 -17.89 -0.10
C ASN A 157 -11.79 -17.91 -0.76
N THR A 158 -11.00 -16.88 -0.49
CA THR A 158 -9.59 -16.80 -0.86
C THR A 158 -8.73 -16.99 0.36
N PHE A 159 -7.87 -18.00 0.33
CA PHE A 159 -6.84 -18.22 1.33
C PHE A 159 -5.49 -17.87 0.72
N THR A 160 -4.72 -17.02 1.39
CA THR A 160 -3.38 -16.60 0.96
C THR A 160 -2.40 -16.84 2.08
N VAL A 161 -1.29 -17.49 1.76
CA VAL A 161 -0.14 -17.63 2.64
C VAL A 161 1.03 -16.91 2.02
N GLY A 162 1.86 -16.29 2.85
CA GLY A 162 3.05 -15.62 2.39
C GLY A 162 4.12 -15.57 3.46
N GLY A 163 5.30 -15.16 3.03
CA GLY A 163 6.42 -14.97 3.91
C GLY A 163 7.30 -13.83 3.40
N ALA A 164 8.02 -13.24 4.33
CA ALA A 164 9.09 -12.31 4.05
C ALA A 164 10.37 -12.82 4.75
N TYR A 165 11.49 -12.70 4.06
CA TYR A 165 12.79 -13.11 4.56
C TYR A 165 13.85 -12.10 4.13
N ALA A 166 14.47 -11.45 5.10
CA ALA A 166 15.63 -10.59 4.91
C ALA A 166 16.88 -11.48 4.85
N VAL A 167 17.47 -11.59 3.66
CA VAL A 167 18.68 -12.39 3.44
C VAL A 167 19.89 -11.72 4.08
N ASP A 168 19.96 -10.40 3.96
CA ASP A 168 20.99 -9.55 4.55
C ASP A 168 20.38 -8.19 4.93
N HIS A 169 21.20 -7.21 5.33
CA HIS A 169 20.74 -5.87 5.71
C HIS A 169 20.21 -5.02 4.55
N LEU A 170 20.49 -5.42 3.31
CA LEU A 170 20.18 -4.71 2.06
C LEU A 170 19.11 -5.44 1.23
N THR A 171 18.91 -6.74 1.45
CA THR A 171 18.14 -7.64 0.59
C THR A 171 16.97 -8.26 1.32
N LEU A 172 15.76 -8.03 0.81
CA LEU A 172 14.50 -8.54 1.32
C LEU A 172 13.75 -9.33 0.24
N ILE A 173 13.42 -10.57 0.54
CA ILE A 173 12.59 -11.43 -0.31
C ILE A 173 11.20 -11.54 0.29
N LYS A 174 10.17 -11.49 -0.54
CA LYS A 174 8.79 -11.75 -0.16
C LYS A 174 8.19 -12.73 -1.15
N ALA A 175 7.39 -13.66 -0.66
CA ALA A 175 6.62 -14.57 -1.48
C ALA A 175 5.20 -14.69 -0.94
N LYS A 176 4.23 -14.93 -1.82
CA LYS A 176 2.84 -15.22 -1.46
C LYS A 176 2.24 -16.20 -2.44
N LEU A 177 1.36 -17.06 -1.95
CA LEU A 177 0.60 -18.04 -2.72
C LEU A 177 -0.84 -18.05 -2.23
N ASN A 178 -1.79 -18.09 -3.16
CA ASN A 178 -3.20 -18.26 -2.82
C ASN A 178 -3.80 -19.58 -3.33
N ASN A 179 -4.96 -19.96 -2.81
CA ASN A 179 -5.72 -21.15 -3.23
C ASN A 179 -6.20 -21.13 -4.70
N HIS A 180 -6.18 -19.95 -5.32
CA HIS A 180 -6.45 -19.78 -6.74
C HIS A 180 -5.25 -20.13 -7.63
N GLY A 181 -4.08 -20.42 -7.05
CA GLY A 181 -2.87 -20.78 -7.78
C GLY A 181 -2.03 -19.58 -8.21
N ARG A 182 -2.29 -18.39 -7.70
CA ARG A 182 -1.42 -17.23 -7.95
C ARG A 182 -0.25 -17.23 -7.00
N LEU A 183 0.94 -17.42 -7.54
CA LEU A 183 2.22 -17.29 -6.85
C LEU A 183 2.83 -15.93 -7.19
N GLY A 184 3.11 -15.12 -6.18
CA GLY A 184 3.82 -13.86 -6.32
C GLY A 184 5.13 -13.88 -5.55
N ALA A 185 6.19 -13.36 -6.15
CA ALA A 185 7.50 -13.16 -5.52
C ALA A 185 7.98 -11.73 -5.72
N LEU A 186 8.71 -11.21 -4.74
CA LEU A 186 9.30 -9.88 -4.75
C LEU A 186 10.69 -9.95 -4.12
N LEU A 187 11.68 -9.40 -4.82
CA LEU A 187 13.04 -9.18 -4.36
C LEU A 187 13.28 -7.68 -4.29
N GLN A 188 13.63 -7.19 -3.12
CA GLN A 188 14.02 -5.81 -2.90
C GLN A 188 15.47 -5.78 -2.45
N HIS A 189 16.30 -4.96 -3.09
CA HIS A 189 17.72 -4.84 -2.82
C HIS A 189 18.14 -3.37 -2.76
N GLU A 190 18.84 -2.99 -1.71
CA GLU A 190 19.43 -1.66 -1.55
C GLU A 190 20.76 -1.58 -2.31
N VAL A 191 20.77 -0.86 -3.43
CA VAL A 191 21.94 -0.76 -4.33
C VAL A 191 22.88 0.37 -3.92
N ILE A 192 22.32 1.47 -3.42
CA ILE A 192 23.02 2.66 -2.93
C ILE A 192 22.37 3.00 -1.59
N PRO A 193 23.09 3.57 -0.60
CA PRO A 193 22.48 3.98 0.66
C PRO A 193 21.18 4.75 0.44
N LYS A 194 20.07 4.23 0.97
CA LYS A 194 18.70 4.75 0.85
C LYS A 194 18.05 4.65 -0.54
N SER A 195 18.66 3.99 -1.51
CA SER A 195 18.07 3.72 -2.84
C SER A 195 17.78 2.24 -3.04
N LEU A 196 16.54 1.92 -3.40
CA LEU A 196 16.00 0.57 -3.41
C LEU A 196 15.63 0.14 -4.83
N LEU A 197 16.21 -0.97 -5.29
CA LEU A 197 15.79 -1.71 -6.46
C LEU A 197 14.78 -2.78 -6.05
N THR A 198 13.64 -2.87 -6.73
CA THR A 198 12.62 -3.88 -6.47
C THR A 198 12.27 -4.61 -7.75
N VAL A 199 12.47 -5.92 -7.75
CA VAL A 199 12.07 -6.85 -8.80
C VAL A 199 10.88 -7.66 -8.28
N SER A 200 9.85 -7.83 -9.08
CA SER A 200 8.65 -8.59 -8.70
C SER A 200 8.17 -9.46 -9.86
N GLY A 201 7.61 -10.61 -9.53
CA GLY A 201 7.04 -11.56 -10.47
C GLY A 201 5.74 -12.14 -9.93
N GLU A 202 4.75 -12.32 -10.79
CA GLU A 202 3.50 -13.03 -10.50
C GLU A 202 3.26 -14.09 -11.57
N LEU A 203 3.00 -15.32 -11.13
CA LEU A 203 2.73 -16.48 -11.96
C LEU A 203 1.38 -17.09 -11.55
N ASP A 204 0.58 -17.46 -12.54
CA ASP A 204 -0.60 -18.28 -12.32
C ASP A 204 -0.24 -19.76 -12.54
N THR A 205 -0.08 -20.50 -11.45
CA THR A 205 0.30 -21.92 -11.46
C THR A 205 -0.77 -22.82 -12.08
N LYS A 206 -2.02 -22.35 -12.22
CA LYS A 206 -3.09 -23.09 -12.92
C LYS A 206 -3.13 -22.80 -14.42
N SER A 207 -2.41 -21.79 -14.89
CA SER A 207 -2.33 -21.38 -16.29
C SER A 207 -0.87 -21.09 -16.66
N LEU A 208 -0.02 -22.12 -16.60
CA LEU A 208 1.41 -22.03 -16.91
C LEU A 208 1.71 -21.62 -18.36
N ASP A 209 0.73 -21.76 -19.26
CA ASP A 209 0.82 -21.29 -20.64
C ASP A 209 0.77 -19.77 -20.78
N LYS A 210 0.38 -19.04 -19.71
CA LYS A 210 0.38 -17.57 -19.71
C LYS A 210 1.72 -17.03 -19.24
N SER A 211 2.23 -16.04 -19.97
CA SER A 211 3.47 -15.34 -19.61
C SER A 211 3.40 -14.77 -18.18
N PRO A 212 4.44 -14.97 -17.35
CA PRO A 212 4.49 -14.41 -16.01
C PRO A 212 4.50 -12.89 -16.06
N ARG A 213 3.84 -12.25 -15.10
CA ARG A 213 3.83 -10.80 -14.98
C ARG A 213 5.07 -10.37 -14.21
N LEU A 214 5.99 -9.70 -14.89
CA LEU A 214 7.20 -9.16 -14.28
C LEU A 214 7.05 -7.65 -14.07
N GLY A 215 7.58 -7.16 -12.95
CA GLY A 215 7.57 -5.74 -12.61
C GLY A 215 8.90 -5.32 -12.00
N LEU A 216 9.43 -4.19 -12.45
CA LEU A 216 10.66 -3.58 -11.96
C LEU A 216 10.35 -2.17 -11.44
N ALA A 217 10.89 -1.83 -10.27
CA ALA A 217 10.78 -0.50 -9.69
C ALA A 217 12.11 -0.07 -9.09
N PHE A 218 12.42 1.22 -9.22
CA PHE A 218 13.63 1.82 -8.66
C PHE A 218 13.24 3.07 -7.88
N ALA A 219 13.58 3.09 -6.59
CA ALA A 219 13.31 4.20 -5.71
C ALA A 219 14.63 4.86 -5.32
N LEU A 220 14.84 6.09 -5.77
CA LEU A 220 16.02 6.90 -5.46
C LEU A 220 15.67 7.86 -4.32
N LYS A 221 16.52 7.88 -3.30
CA LYS A 221 16.48 8.92 -2.28
C LYS A 221 17.73 9.79 -2.43
N PRO A 222 17.59 11.11 -2.64
CA PRO A 222 18.73 12.02 -2.74
C PRO A 222 19.49 12.14 -1.42
#